data_AF-A0A8J5P4I8-F1
#
_entry.id   AF-A0A8J5P4I8-F1
#
_cell.length_a   1.000
_cell.length_b   1.000
_cell.length_c   1.000
_cell.angle_alpha   90.00
_cell.angle_beta   90.00
_cell.angle_gamma   90.00
#
_symmetry.space_group_name_H-M   'P 1'
#
loop_
_entity.id
_entity.type
_entity.pdbx_description
1 polymer ?
#
loop_
_entity_poly.entity_id
_entity_poly.type
_entity_poly.pdbx_seq_one_letter_code
_entity_poly.pdbx_strand_id
1 'polypeptide(L)'
;MAGLPVSNITAITYNGSDPDKRPIDDDGKPYWQTKPSAHWRFVEARFGNSRFGDTGRTYRAMLPFRDEASRTKLESYSGPAIVANTRALCAPMPLNNSTFNATAHSWNSLKEIRLQEGTPDGVYEYALDIPSDGWSISLCSNIQLLSDIDPQSLMDIYNEGEDKLEPEYYNLRKIVVLNITDHFDSIYDDIKVENGTVPDRLQKLSSKADDLWTRIYDSTGVEVMAASACYYNIRQPGLYHVNMSGKAITQETVWNENSTEAILLQLGIGSNARDEGSREILKLEIGSFMDRDVSVLYRPFYDVLDKGTMWNMKLGWSQLPEYTHLEHNLVFRDVIEQTGDLVLAIQAVLTRLFQMTYYYLMDEYNVAVLIATTHSVTMLIPAVAHAGSKNKDFKAADTALDKEVESWTNATGRDREIFILSCTTDGDKVKLSRKNRRTMEENLP
;
A
#
# COMPACT_ATOMS: atom_id res chain seq x y z
N MET A 1 -18.54 -35.32 -5.25
CA MET A 1 -17.66 -34.13 -5.29
C MET A 1 -18.58 -32.93 -5.33
N ALA A 2 -18.82 -32.30 -4.18
CA ALA A 2 -19.62 -31.08 -4.11
C ALA A 2 -18.74 -29.93 -4.62
N GLY A 3 -19.17 -29.29 -5.70
CA GLY A 3 -18.50 -28.12 -6.25
C GLY A 3 -18.49 -26.99 -5.21
N LEU A 4 -17.30 -26.46 -4.94
CA LEU A 4 -17.15 -25.19 -4.24
C LEU A 4 -17.91 -24.11 -5.03
N PRO A 5 -18.62 -23.20 -4.37
CA PRO A 5 -19.29 -22.10 -5.06
C PRO A 5 -18.21 -21.18 -5.64
N VAL A 6 -18.00 -21.26 -6.95
CA VAL A 6 -17.28 -20.23 -7.71
C VAL A 6 -18.17 -19.00 -7.70
N SER A 7 -17.85 -18.01 -6.85
CA SER A 7 -18.50 -16.72 -6.90
C SER A 7 -18.13 -16.04 -8.22
N ASN A 8 -19.13 -15.86 -9.07
CA ASN A 8 -19.00 -15.22 -10.36
C ASN A 8 -18.91 -13.69 -10.23
N ILE A 9 -17.87 -13.16 -10.87
CA ILE A 9 -17.75 -11.83 -11.48
C ILE A 9 -17.58 -10.65 -10.52
N THR A 10 -16.33 -10.19 -10.38
CA THR A 10 -15.99 -8.78 -10.63
C THR A 10 -14.50 -8.70 -10.95
N ALA A 11 -14.13 -8.31 -12.18
CA ALA A 11 -12.77 -7.88 -12.44
C ALA A 11 -12.69 -6.88 -13.57
N ILE A 12 -11.73 -5.99 -13.35
CA ILE A 12 -11.63 -4.64 -13.83
C ILE A 12 -10.89 -4.63 -15.16
N THR A 13 -11.50 -3.99 -16.14
CA THR A 13 -10.74 -3.27 -17.15
C THR A 13 -11.45 -1.96 -17.46
N TYR A 14 -10.66 -0.96 -17.80
CA TYR A 14 -11.06 0.42 -17.87
C TYR A 14 -11.34 0.81 -19.33
N ASN A 15 -12.42 1.55 -19.56
CA ASN A 15 -12.77 2.06 -20.88
C ASN A 15 -13.26 3.52 -20.73
N GLY A 16 -12.34 4.47 -20.91
CA GLY A 16 -12.62 5.88 -21.16
C GLY A 16 -13.53 6.60 -20.14
N SER A 17 -12.92 7.27 -19.19
CA SER A 17 -13.45 8.28 -18.28
C SER A 17 -12.87 9.64 -18.64
N ASP A 18 -13.48 10.65 -18.06
CA ASP A 18 -13.07 12.04 -18.15
C ASP A 18 -11.62 12.22 -17.66
N PRO A 19 -10.66 12.55 -18.55
CA PRO A 19 -9.27 12.77 -18.17
C PRO A 19 -9.09 13.95 -17.20
N ASP A 20 -10.13 14.76 -16.97
CA ASP A 20 -10.12 15.89 -16.05
C ASP A 20 -10.61 15.52 -14.63
N LYS A 21 -10.99 14.26 -14.37
CA LYS A 21 -11.39 13.79 -13.03
C LYS A 21 -10.17 13.71 -12.12
N ARG A 22 -10.03 14.74 -11.27
CA ARG A 22 -8.91 14.86 -10.33
C ARG A 22 -9.12 14.00 -9.08
N PRO A 23 -8.04 13.52 -8.44
CA PRO A 23 -8.10 12.82 -7.16
C PRO A 23 -8.28 13.85 -6.04
N ILE A 24 -9.51 14.35 -5.98
CA ILE A 24 -10.01 15.21 -4.93
C ILE A 24 -11.07 14.44 -4.12
N ASP A 25 -11.19 14.73 -2.83
CA ASP A 25 -12.31 14.22 -2.04
C ASP A 25 -13.63 14.87 -2.47
N ASP A 26 -14.73 14.45 -1.85
CA ASP A 26 -16.07 14.97 -2.10
C ASP A 26 -16.17 16.49 -1.82
N ASP A 27 -15.24 17.04 -1.03
CA ASP A 27 -15.13 18.47 -0.68
C ASP A 27 -14.17 19.24 -1.62
N GLY A 28 -13.60 18.59 -2.64
CA GLY A 28 -12.70 19.20 -3.62
C GLY A 28 -11.25 19.35 -3.17
N LYS A 29 -10.85 18.73 -2.04
CA LYS A 29 -9.47 18.76 -1.52
C LYS A 29 -8.62 17.66 -2.13
N PRO A 30 -7.35 17.93 -2.48
CA PRO A 30 -6.46 16.91 -3.02
C PRO A 30 -6.12 15.84 -1.97
N TYR A 31 -5.91 14.59 -2.40
CA TYR A 31 -5.77 13.44 -1.49
C TYR A 31 -4.65 13.47 -0.48
N TRP A 32 -3.59 14.22 -0.74
CA TRP A 32 -2.52 14.39 0.23
C TRP A 32 -2.97 15.27 1.42
N GLN A 33 -4.06 16.06 1.30
CA GLN A 33 -4.69 16.79 2.40
C GLN A 33 -5.80 16.00 3.11
N THR A 34 -6.16 14.83 2.60
CA THR A 34 -7.32 14.08 3.08
C THR A 34 -6.89 12.79 3.76
N LYS A 35 -7.73 12.36 4.69
CA LYS A 35 -7.55 11.08 5.36
C LYS A 35 -7.82 9.94 4.37
N PRO A 36 -6.96 8.92 4.27
CA PRO A 36 -7.33 7.65 3.67
C PRO A 36 -8.65 7.12 4.26
N SER A 37 -9.59 6.72 3.41
CA SER A 37 -10.85 6.14 3.87
C SER A 37 -10.69 4.73 4.43
N ALA A 38 -9.61 4.03 4.06
CA ALA A 38 -9.22 2.74 4.60
C ALA A 38 -7.71 2.48 4.41
N HIS A 39 -7.20 1.44 5.07
CA HIS A 39 -5.85 0.90 4.82
C HIS A 39 -5.97 -0.40 4.04
N TRP A 40 -6.32 -0.25 2.77
CA TRP A 40 -6.64 -1.36 1.90
C TRP A 40 -5.55 -2.43 1.88
N ARG A 41 -5.99 -3.68 2.01
CA ARG A 41 -5.20 -4.83 1.71
C ARG A 41 -4.79 -4.79 0.23
N PHE A 42 -3.54 -5.15 -0.04
CA PHE A 42 -2.97 -5.15 -1.38
C PHE A 42 -2.11 -6.40 -1.58
N VAL A 43 -1.50 -6.49 -2.76
CA VAL A 43 -0.60 -7.59 -3.10
C VAL A 43 0.75 -7.04 -3.54
N GLU A 44 1.81 -7.78 -3.22
CA GLU A 44 3.19 -7.32 -3.46
C GLU A 44 4.08 -8.44 -3.99
N ALA A 45 4.98 -8.05 -4.90
CA ALA A 45 6.12 -8.86 -5.33
C ALA A 45 7.38 -8.02 -5.25
N ARG A 46 8.47 -8.58 -4.69
CA ARG A 46 9.78 -7.93 -4.63
C ARG A 46 10.78 -8.72 -5.45
N PHE A 47 11.55 -8.02 -6.29
CA PHE A 47 12.61 -8.61 -7.10
C PHE A 47 13.94 -7.93 -6.80
N GLY A 48 14.99 -8.73 -6.66
CA GLY A 48 16.32 -8.26 -6.28
C GLY A 48 16.41 -7.84 -4.81
N ASN A 49 17.55 -7.26 -4.45
CA ASN A 49 17.81 -6.82 -3.09
C ASN A 49 17.46 -5.33 -2.93
N SER A 50 16.71 -5.01 -1.87
CA SER A 50 16.63 -3.66 -1.34
C SER A 50 17.89 -3.35 -0.51
N ARG A 51 18.29 -2.09 -0.45
CA ARG A 51 19.33 -1.60 0.46
C ARG A 51 18.95 -0.22 0.99
N PHE A 52 19.71 0.29 1.94
CA PHE A 52 19.53 1.64 2.44
C PHE A 52 19.55 2.65 1.28
N GLY A 53 18.51 3.48 1.18
CA GLY A 53 18.33 4.42 0.06
C GLY A 53 17.75 3.85 -1.23
N ASP A 54 17.51 2.53 -1.35
CA ASP A 54 16.92 1.90 -2.54
C ASP A 54 15.95 0.77 -2.13
N THR A 55 14.66 0.99 -2.35
CA THR A 55 13.63 -0.01 -2.05
C THR A 55 13.72 -1.26 -2.93
N GLY A 56 14.53 -1.25 -3.99
CA GLY A 56 14.58 -2.32 -4.98
C GLY A 56 13.29 -2.39 -5.80
N ARG A 57 13.18 -3.39 -6.67
CA ARG A 57 12.02 -3.53 -7.55
C ARG A 57 10.84 -4.08 -6.75
N THR A 58 9.94 -3.19 -6.36
CA THR A 58 8.74 -3.53 -5.57
C THR A 58 7.50 -3.28 -6.41
N TYR A 59 6.82 -4.35 -6.81
CA TYR A 59 5.59 -4.30 -7.57
C TYR A 59 4.40 -4.46 -6.65
N ARG A 60 3.42 -3.57 -6.79
CA ARG A 60 2.19 -3.58 -6.00
C ARG A 60 0.99 -3.58 -6.92
N ALA A 61 -0.03 -4.36 -6.56
CA ALA A 61 -1.34 -4.30 -7.19
C ALA A 61 -2.43 -4.20 -6.12
N MET A 62 -3.51 -3.50 -6.45
CA MET A 62 -4.65 -3.33 -5.56
C MET A 62 -5.69 -4.40 -5.84
N LEU A 63 -6.42 -4.79 -4.80
CA LEU A 63 -7.43 -5.81 -4.91
C LEU A 63 -8.64 -5.25 -5.66
N PRO A 64 -9.14 -5.94 -6.69
CA PRO A 64 -10.23 -5.44 -7.54
C PRO A 64 -11.61 -5.59 -6.87
N PHE A 65 -11.70 -5.40 -5.56
CA PHE A 65 -12.95 -5.49 -4.78
C PHE A 65 -13.19 -4.22 -3.98
N ARG A 66 -14.39 -3.64 -4.13
CA ARG A 66 -14.78 -2.40 -3.45
C ARG A 66 -15.03 -2.60 -1.96
N ASP A 67 -15.65 -3.70 -1.57
CA ASP A 67 -15.98 -3.97 -0.18
C ASP A 67 -14.82 -4.64 0.58
N GLU A 68 -14.67 -4.27 1.84
CA GLU A 68 -13.63 -4.81 2.73
C GLU A 68 -13.80 -6.32 2.95
N ALA A 69 -15.04 -6.83 3.01
CA ALA A 69 -15.30 -8.24 3.28
C ALA A 69 -14.75 -9.14 2.16
N SER A 70 -14.86 -8.73 0.90
CA SER A 70 -14.29 -9.44 -0.25
C SER A 70 -12.76 -9.43 -0.20
N ARG A 71 -12.13 -8.29 0.14
CA ARG A 71 -10.67 -8.17 0.25
C ARG A 71 -10.07 -8.97 1.42
N THR A 72 -10.70 -8.90 2.59
CA THR A 72 -10.25 -9.58 3.81
C THR A 72 -10.39 -11.09 3.71
N LYS A 73 -11.48 -11.59 3.08
CA LYS A 73 -11.71 -13.02 2.89
C LYS A 73 -10.95 -13.63 1.73
N LEU A 74 -10.35 -12.83 0.84
CA LEU A 74 -9.65 -13.33 -0.34
C LEU A 74 -8.40 -14.13 0.06
N GLU A 75 -8.34 -15.37 -0.42
CA GLU A 75 -7.19 -16.27 -0.25
C GLU A 75 -6.46 -16.52 -1.57
N SER A 76 -7.19 -16.55 -2.68
CA SER A 76 -6.61 -16.64 -4.02
C SER A 76 -7.38 -15.82 -5.05
N TYR A 77 -6.65 -15.28 -6.01
CA TYR A 77 -7.17 -14.56 -7.18
C TYR A 77 -6.34 -14.94 -8.40
N SER A 78 -7.00 -15.24 -9.52
CA SER A 78 -6.37 -15.42 -10.83
C SER A 78 -7.17 -14.64 -11.86
N GLY A 79 -6.53 -13.65 -12.48
CA GLY A 79 -7.22 -12.68 -13.32
C GLY A 79 -6.40 -11.45 -13.68
N PRO A 80 -7.00 -10.46 -14.38
CA PRO A 80 -6.34 -9.20 -14.70
C PRO A 80 -6.14 -8.34 -13.45
N ALA A 81 -4.99 -7.71 -13.29
CA ALA A 81 -4.76 -6.70 -12.27
C ALA A 81 -3.80 -5.62 -12.77
N ILE A 82 -3.94 -4.43 -12.21
CA ILE A 82 -3.10 -3.28 -12.53
C ILE A 82 -1.91 -3.31 -11.57
N VAL A 83 -0.72 -3.47 -12.14
CA VAL A 83 0.52 -3.65 -11.41
C VAL A 83 1.39 -2.42 -11.61
N ALA A 84 1.72 -1.75 -10.51
CA ALA A 84 2.61 -0.60 -10.47
C ALA A 84 3.98 -1.00 -9.92
N ASN A 85 5.06 -0.59 -10.57
CA ASN A 85 6.39 -0.66 -9.99
C ASN A 85 6.59 0.57 -9.11
N THR A 86 6.59 0.35 -7.80
CA THR A 86 6.68 1.39 -6.75
C THR A 86 8.10 1.60 -6.25
N ARG A 87 9.12 1.18 -7.01
CA ARG A 87 10.53 1.42 -6.64
C ARG A 87 10.77 2.90 -6.42
N ALA A 88 11.38 3.20 -5.28
CA ALA A 88 11.95 4.47 -4.94
C ALA A 88 13.45 4.35 -4.64
N LEU A 89 14.19 5.43 -4.90
CA LEU A 89 15.61 5.61 -4.65
C LEU A 89 15.85 7.00 -4.04
N CYS A 90 16.69 7.15 -3.03
CA CYS A 90 17.16 8.44 -2.56
C CYS A 90 18.69 8.51 -2.60
N ALA A 91 19.21 9.71 -2.85
CA ALA A 91 20.64 9.98 -2.86
C ALA A 91 20.92 11.42 -2.39
N PRO A 92 22.15 11.71 -1.93
CA PRO A 92 22.59 13.08 -1.67
C PRO A 92 22.34 13.98 -2.88
N MET A 93 21.72 15.12 -2.63
CA MET A 93 21.43 16.09 -3.68
C MET A 93 22.71 16.83 -4.10
N PRO A 94 23.07 16.88 -5.39
CA PRO A 94 24.27 17.56 -5.86
C PRO A 94 24.07 19.08 -5.87
N LEU A 95 24.33 19.72 -4.74
CA LEU A 95 24.20 21.18 -4.57
C LEU A 95 25.45 21.90 -5.10
N ASN A 96 25.52 22.05 -6.42
CA ASN A 96 26.52 22.89 -7.08
C ASN A 96 25.92 24.30 -7.26
N ASN A 97 26.56 25.33 -6.69
CA ASN A 97 26.09 26.72 -6.76
C ASN A 97 24.71 26.97 -6.14
N SER A 98 24.46 26.41 -4.95
CA SER A 98 23.22 26.67 -4.22
C SER A 98 23.26 27.95 -3.42
N THR A 99 22.17 28.70 -3.47
CA THR A 99 21.95 29.94 -2.72
C THR A 99 20.57 29.94 -2.10
N PHE A 100 20.41 30.68 -1.02
CA PHE A 100 19.08 31.03 -0.53
C PHE A 100 18.60 32.31 -1.22
N ASN A 101 17.34 32.33 -1.61
CA ASN A 101 16.64 33.52 -2.10
C ASN A 101 15.41 33.78 -1.24
N ALA A 102 15.10 35.06 -0.97
CA ALA A 102 13.92 35.45 -0.23
C ALA A 102 12.90 36.06 -1.19
N THR A 103 11.77 35.39 -1.38
CA THR A 103 10.69 35.86 -2.27
C THR A 103 9.48 36.28 -1.44
N ALA A 104 8.87 37.41 -1.79
CA ALA A 104 7.63 37.88 -1.18
C ALA A 104 6.43 37.32 -1.95
N HIS A 105 5.55 36.58 -1.29
CA HIS A 105 4.29 36.16 -1.90
C HIS A 105 3.30 37.35 -1.95
N SER A 106 2.68 37.58 -3.11
CA SER A 106 1.80 38.72 -3.35
C SER A 106 0.48 38.71 -2.58
N TRP A 107 0.14 37.61 -1.88
CA TRP A 107 -1.18 37.42 -1.26
C TRP A 107 -1.15 37.34 0.28
N ASN A 108 0.01 37.17 0.93
CA ASN A 108 0.07 37.01 2.40
C ASN A 108 1.20 37.77 3.10
N SER A 109 1.99 38.60 2.41
CA SER A 109 3.16 39.31 2.99
C SER A 109 4.21 38.41 3.64
N LEU A 110 4.04 37.08 3.58
CA LEU A 110 5.01 36.12 4.08
C LEU A 110 6.14 36.04 3.06
N LYS A 111 7.36 36.17 3.58
CA LYS A 111 8.58 35.98 2.81
C LYS A 111 9.04 34.55 3.00
N GLU A 112 9.12 33.84 1.89
CA GLU A 112 9.55 32.46 1.85
C GLU A 112 11.03 32.43 1.48
N ILE A 113 11.80 31.61 2.19
CA ILE A 113 13.15 31.30 1.77
C ILE A 113 13.07 30.13 0.80
N ARG A 114 13.81 30.26 -0.30
CA ARG A 114 13.92 29.21 -1.31
C ARG A 114 15.37 28.80 -1.46
N LEU A 115 15.63 27.50 -1.47
CA LEU A 115 16.90 26.93 -1.87
C LEU A 115 16.93 26.88 -3.40
N GLN A 116 17.92 27.53 -4.01
CA GLN A 116 18.16 27.44 -5.44
C GLN A 116 19.20 26.34 -5.74
N GLU A 117 18.94 25.50 -6.74
CA GLU A 117 19.87 24.51 -7.28
C GLU A 117 20.17 24.88 -8.74
N GLY A 118 21.43 25.20 -9.03
CA GLY A 118 21.89 25.39 -10.40
C GLY A 118 22.20 24.04 -11.04
N THR A 119 21.52 23.71 -12.12
CA THR A 119 21.77 22.51 -12.93
C THR A 119 22.06 22.90 -14.39
N PRO A 120 22.61 21.98 -15.20
CA PRO A 120 22.83 22.26 -16.62
C PRO A 120 21.56 22.71 -17.37
N ASP A 121 20.39 22.24 -16.92
CA ASP A 121 19.10 22.47 -17.55
C ASP A 121 18.38 23.73 -17.04
N GLY A 122 18.88 24.37 -15.98
CA GLY A 122 18.28 25.57 -15.40
C GLY A 122 18.52 25.73 -13.90
N VAL A 123 17.90 26.76 -13.32
CA VAL A 123 17.88 26.98 -11.87
C VAL A 123 16.56 26.47 -11.31
N TYR A 124 16.61 25.57 -10.35
CA TYR A 124 15.43 25.09 -9.64
C TYR A 124 15.30 25.79 -8.30
N GLU A 125 14.07 26.11 -7.89
CA GLU A 125 13.79 26.67 -6.58
C GLU A 125 12.98 25.68 -5.74
N TYR A 126 13.43 25.45 -4.53
CA TYR A 126 12.74 24.63 -3.53
C TYR A 126 12.37 25.52 -2.37
N ALA A 127 11.08 25.66 -2.15
CA ALA A 127 10.56 26.50 -1.11
C ALA A 127 10.63 25.80 0.26
N LEU A 128 10.97 26.58 1.29
CA LEU A 128 11.12 26.11 2.65
C LEU A 128 9.92 26.57 3.47
N ASP A 129 9.23 25.62 4.10
CA ASP A 129 8.30 25.92 5.18
C ASP A 129 8.98 25.63 6.52
N ILE A 130 8.90 26.58 7.45
CA ILE A 130 9.60 26.52 8.74
C ILE A 130 8.58 26.29 9.86
N PRO A 131 8.59 25.11 10.48
CA PRO A 131 7.67 24.80 11.57
C PRO A 131 8.05 25.49 12.88
N SER A 132 7.08 25.57 13.78
CA SER A 132 7.26 26.04 15.16
C SER A 132 7.31 24.88 16.17
N ASP A 133 7.20 23.64 15.71
CA ASP A 133 6.99 22.42 16.50
C ASP A 133 8.15 21.40 16.41
N GLY A 134 9.29 21.79 15.82
CA GLY A 134 10.54 21.02 15.81
C GLY A 134 10.62 19.87 14.80
N TRP A 135 9.58 19.63 13.98
CA TRP A 135 9.64 18.70 12.85
C TRP A 135 9.80 19.44 11.53
N SER A 136 11.03 19.56 11.05
CA SER A 136 11.38 20.50 9.98
C SER A 136 11.64 19.86 8.62
N ILE A 137 10.92 18.76 8.31
CA ILE A 137 11.01 18.08 7.01
C ILE A 137 9.93 18.57 6.04
N SER A 138 10.36 19.07 4.89
CA SER A 138 9.50 19.45 3.76
C SER A 138 9.77 18.60 2.54
N LEU A 139 8.73 18.22 1.80
CA LEU A 139 8.84 17.57 0.49
C LEU A 139 8.50 18.56 -0.62
N CYS A 140 9.43 18.76 -1.54
CA CYS A 140 9.26 19.65 -2.67
C CYS A 140 9.23 18.83 -3.97
N SER A 141 8.06 18.77 -4.61
CA SER A 141 7.95 18.35 -6.01
C SER A 141 8.02 19.58 -6.91
N ASN A 142 8.86 19.56 -7.96
CA ASN A 142 9.03 20.71 -8.84
C ASN A 142 7.93 20.75 -9.94
N ILE A 143 7.48 21.95 -10.33
CA ILE A 143 6.61 22.26 -11.50
C ILE A 143 7.40 22.39 -12.81
N GLN A 144 8.67 22.79 -12.74
CA GLN A 144 9.30 23.45 -13.88
C GLN A 144 9.88 22.53 -14.95
N LEU A 145 9.94 21.21 -14.77
CA LEU A 145 10.42 20.33 -15.83
C LEU A 145 9.68 19.00 -15.91
N LEU A 146 9.01 18.87 -17.06
CA LEU A 146 8.68 17.63 -17.77
C LEU A 146 9.92 16.98 -18.42
N SER A 147 11.15 17.47 -18.18
CA SER A 147 12.34 16.83 -18.72
C SER A 147 12.73 15.67 -17.82
N ASP A 148 12.38 14.49 -18.30
CA ASP A 148 12.93 13.20 -17.94
C ASP A 148 14.40 13.35 -17.54
N ILE A 149 14.73 13.11 -16.26
CA ILE A 149 16.12 12.90 -15.89
C ILE A 149 16.60 11.74 -16.74
N ASP A 150 17.69 11.96 -17.48
CA ASP A 150 18.32 10.92 -18.29
C ASP A 150 18.57 9.69 -17.40
N PRO A 151 17.81 8.60 -17.60
CA PRO A 151 17.91 7.41 -16.76
C PRO A 151 19.33 6.84 -16.83
N GLN A 152 20.11 7.11 -17.88
CA GLN A 152 21.43 6.51 -18.09
C GLN A 152 22.35 6.64 -16.86
N SER A 153 22.44 7.81 -16.24
CA SER A 153 23.36 8.03 -15.10
C SER A 153 22.95 7.30 -13.81
N LEU A 154 21.66 7.01 -13.61
CA LEU A 154 21.13 6.23 -12.49
C LEU A 154 21.04 4.72 -12.83
N MET A 155 20.85 4.39 -14.11
CA MET A 155 20.72 3.03 -14.64
C MET A 155 22.06 2.31 -14.78
N ASP A 156 23.15 3.05 -14.95
CA ASP A 156 24.52 2.50 -14.91
C ASP A 156 24.88 1.91 -13.53
N ILE A 157 24.10 2.22 -12.48
CA ILE A 157 24.33 1.72 -11.12
C ILE A 157 23.78 0.29 -10.92
N TYR A 158 22.80 -0.20 -11.72
CA TYR A 158 22.21 -1.53 -11.51
C TYR A 158 21.81 -2.25 -12.81
N ASN A 159 22.81 -2.61 -13.62
CA ASN A 159 22.67 -3.65 -14.65
C ASN A 159 23.18 -5.00 -14.10
N GLU A 160 22.35 -5.69 -13.31
CA GLU A 160 22.56 -7.11 -12.98
C GLU A 160 21.24 -7.89 -13.09
N GLY A 161 21.22 -8.93 -13.94
CA GLY A 161 20.39 -10.13 -13.75
C GLY A 161 19.08 -10.26 -14.55
N GLU A 162 18.79 -11.52 -14.92
CA GLU A 162 17.86 -12.03 -15.96
C GLU A 162 16.35 -11.87 -15.72
N ASP A 163 15.89 -11.26 -14.62
CA ASP A 163 14.47 -11.15 -14.29
C ASP A 163 13.89 -9.78 -14.66
N LYS A 164 14.08 -9.29 -15.88
CA LYS A 164 13.39 -8.08 -16.34
C LYS A 164 11.98 -8.46 -16.77
N LEU A 165 10.95 -7.85 -16.17
CA LEU A 165 9.69 -7.68 -16.89
C LEU A 165 10.01 -6.80 -18.13
N GLU A 166 9.37 -7.05 -19.28
CA GLU A 166 9.67 -6.40 -20.58
C GLU A 166 10.09 -4.92 -20.50
N PRO A 167 10.96 -4.44 -21.42
CA PRO A 167 12.11 -3.60 -21.09
C PRO A 167 11.77 -2.55 -20.03
N GLU A 168 12.24 -2.75 -18.81
CA GLU A 168 12.00 -1.87 -17.65
C GLU A 168 12.47 -0.43 -17.93
N TYR A 169 11.62 0.37 -18.57
CA TYR A 169 11.78 1.81 -18.69
C TYR A 169 11.22 2.44 -17.42
N TYR A 170 12.12 2.95 -16.59
CA TYR A 170 11.74 3.75 -15.42
C TYR A 170 11.32 5.15 -15.87
N ASN A 171 10.28 5.69 -15.26
CA ASN A 171 9.98 7.12 -15.31
C ASN A 171 10.05 7.60 -13.85
N LEU A 172 11.13 8.28 -13.49
CA LEU A 172 11.43 8.64 -12.11
C LEU A 172 11.08 10.11 -11.86
N ARG A 173 10.23 10.38 -10.87
CA ARG A 173 9.93 11.74 -10.41
C ARG A 173 10.86 12.11 -9.25
N LYS A 174 11.64 13.18 -9.41
CA LYS A 174 12.44 13.78 -8.33
C LYS A 174 11.51 14.46 -7.31
N ILE A 175 11.70 14.12 -6.04
CA ILE A 175 11.10 14.72 -4.86
C ILE A 175 12.28 15.15 -3.99
N VAL A 176 12.41 16.45 -3.74
CA VAL A 176 13.45 16.96 -2.86
C VAL A 176 12.95 16.93 -1.43
N VAL A 177 13.72 16.31 -0.55
CA VAL A 177 13.48 16.30 0.89
C VAL A 177 14.41 17.33 1.52
N LEU A 178 13.84 18.33 2.19
CA LEU A 178 14.59 19.32 2.95
C LEU A 178 14.36 19.08 4.43
N ASN A 179 15.43 19.02 5.22
CA ASN A 179 15.38 18.89 6.68
C ASN A 179 16.13 20.07 7.30
N ILE A 180 15.39 20.99 7.89
CA ILE A 180 15.93 22.24 8.47
C ILE A 180 16.40 21.98 9.90
N THR A 181 17.43 22.68 10.34
CA THR A 181 17.93 22.61 11.74
C THR A 181 17.35 23.73 12.60
N ASP A 182 17.30 23.52 13.92
CA ASP A 182 16.96 24.57 14.91
C ASP A 182 17.78 25.87 14.74
N HIS A 183 19.02 25.74 14.23
CA HIS A 183 19.88 26.89 13.97
C HIS A 183 19.32 27.74 12.84
N PHE A 184 18.77 27.14 11.80
CA PHE A 184 18.14 27.87 10.72
C PHE A 184 16.78 28.45 11.15
N ASP A 185 16.04 27.78 12.03
CA ASP A 185 14.79 28.32 12.60
C ASP A 185 15.07 29.64 13.34
N SER A 186 16.15 29.70 14.13
CA SER A 186 16.57 30.93 14.80
C SER A 186 16.92 32.06 13.83
N ILE A 187 17.54 31.73 12.68
CA ILE A 187 17.89 32.71 11.64
C ILE A 187 16.62 33.17 10.91
N TYR A 188 15.64 32.29 10.72
CA TYR A 188 14.41 32.62 10.01
C TYR A 188 13.54 33.63 10.75
N ASP A 189 13.48 33.53 12.08
CA ASP A 189 12.78 34.52 12.90
C ASP A 189 13.45 35.90 12.79
N ASP A 190 14.77 35.96 12.60
CA ASP A 190 15.48 37.22 12.29
C ASP A 190 15.15 37.73 10.86
N ILE A 191 15.00 36.83 9.89
CA ILE A 191 14.66 37.15 8.48
C ILE A 191 13.23 37.72 8.36
N LYS A 192 12.30 37.29 9.22
CA LYS A 192 10.95 37.86 9.30
C LYS A 192 10.95 39.34 9.71
N VAL A 193 12.03 39.86 10.30
CA VAL A 193 12.08 41.21 10.87
C VAL A 193 12.77 42.23 9.95
N GLU A 194 13.66 41.81 9.03
CA GLU A 194 14.45 42.76 8.20
C GLU A 194 14.22 42.58 6.69
N ASN A 195 13.30 43.37 6.12
CA ASN A 195 13.25 43.73 4.70
C ASN A 195 13.32 42.63 3.61
N GLY A 196 13.31 41.33 3.96
CA GLY A 196 13.38 40.25 2.99
C GLY A 196 14.75 40.04 2.38
N THR A 197 15.80 40.44 3.08
CA THR A 197 17.18 40.18 2.66
C THR A 197 17.67 38.90 3.31
N VAL A 198 18.25 38.00 2.51
CA VAL A 198 18.91 36.79 3.01
C VAL A 198 20.14 37.21 3.82
N PRO A 199 20.28 36.78 5.09
CA PRO A 199 21.38 37.16 5.95
C PRO A 199 22.74 36.80 5.34
N ASP A 200 23.76 37.62 5.58
CA ASP A 200 25.10 37.44 5.00
C ASP A 200 25.67 36.04 5.26
N ARG A 201 25.34 35.44 6.43
CA ARG A 201 25.76 34.07 6.76
C ARG A 201 25.20 33.01 5.81
N LEU A 202 24.01 33.24 5.25
CA LEU A 202 23.31 32.34 4.32
C LEU A 202 23.60 32.64 2.83
N GLN A 203 24.33 33.71 2.52
CA GLN A 203 24.71 34.05 1.14
C GLN A 203 25.82 33.16 0.58
N LYS A 204 26.66 32.60 1.44
CA LYS A 204 27.76 31.72 1.05
C LYS A 204 27.62 30.37 1.76
N LEU A 205 27.05 29.41 1.05
CA LEU A 205 26.84 28.06 1.55
C LEU A 205 28.02 27.16 1.18
N SER A 206 28.27 26.17 2.01
CA SER A 206 29.08 25.00 1.67
C SER A 206 28.24 23.75 1.89
N SER A 207 28.55 22.68 1.17
CA SER A 207 27.78 21.44 1.24
C SER A 207 28.70 20.23 1.25
N LYS A 208 28.22 19.15 1.87
CA LYS A 208 28.92 17.87 1.92
C LYS A 208 27.92 16.73 1.90
N ALA A 209 28.14 15.77 1.01
CA ALA A 209 27.38 14.51 1.02
C ALA A 209 27.72 13.70 2.28
N ASP A 210 26.68 13.22 2.95
CA ASP A 210 26.71 12.37 4.12
C ASP A 210 25.55 11.36 4.04
N ASP A 211 25.88 10.14 3.64
CA ASP A 211 24.93 9.02 3.45
C ASP A 211 23.82 9.32 2.40
N LEU A 212 22.54 9.47 2.80
CA LEU A 212 21.44 9.88 1.91
C LEU A 212 21.26 11.39 1.81
N TRP A 213 21.97 12.14 2.63
CA TRP A 213 21.80 13.57 2.77
C TRP A 213 22.97 14.33 2.18
N THR A 214 22.70 15.53 1.67
CA THR A 214 23.68 16.58 1.49
C THR A 214 23.50 17.59 2.62
N ARG A 215 24.44 17.63 3.55
CA ARG A 215 24.45 18.60 4.64
C ARG A 215 24.93 19.95 4.12
N ILE A 216 24.24 21.01 4.51
CA ILE A 216 24.45 22.39 4.08
C ILE A 216 24.88 23.20 5.30
N TYR A 217 25.99 23.91 5.15
CA TYR A 217 26.58 24.74 6.18
C TYR A 217 26.61 26.19 5.72
N ASP A 218 26.40 27.10 6.67
CA ASP A 218 26.51 28.52 6.43
C ASP A 218 27.98 28.98 6.34
N SER A 219 28.19 30.29 6.17
CA SER A 219 29.54 30.86 6.05
C SER A 219 30.39 30.74 7.33
N THR A 220 29.77 30.43 8.47
CA THR A 220 30.44 30.20 9.76
C THR A 220 30.80 28.72 9.98
N GLY A 221 30.33 27.84 9.10
CA GLY A 221 30.54 26.38 9.19
C GLY A 221 29.51 25.67 10.06
N VAL A 222 28.40 26.33 10.42
CA VAL A 222 27.30 25.72 11.18
C VAL A 222 26.33 25.06 10.20
N GLU A 223 25.93 23.81 10.48
CA GLU A 223 24.90 23.11 9.69
C GLU A 223 23.57 23.84 9.86
N VAL A 224 22.97 24.21 8.74
CA VAL A 224 21.69 24.90 8.70
C VAL A 224 20.57 24.00 8.17
N MET A 225 20.91 23.03 7.32
CA MET A 225 19.94 22.16 6.65
C MET A 225 20.61 20.89 6.12
N ALA A 226 19.83 19.83 5.92
CA ALA A 226 20.16 18.72 5.05
C ALA A 226 19.16 18.60 3.89
N ALA A 227 19.64 18.22 2.71
CA ALA A 227 18.80 18.02 1.51
C ALA A 227 19.05 16.65 0.88
N SER A 228 18.01 15.95 0.44
CA SER A 228 18.11 14.68 -0.29
C SER A 228 17.27 14.74 -1.57
N ALA A 229 17.74 14.09 -2.62
CA ALA A 229 16.98 13.89 -3.85
C ALA A 229 16.43 12.45 -3.84
N CYS A 230 15.12 12.33 -3.67
CA CYS A 230 14.40 11.07 -3.78
C CYS A 230 13.74 10.95 -5.16
N TYR A 231 13.64 9.75 -5.67
CA TYR A 231 13.14 9.42 -6.99
C TYR A 231 12.10 8.33 -6.81
N TYR A 232 10.86 8.60 -7.20
CA TYR A 232 9.80 7.61 -7.19
C TYR A 232 9.45 7.21 -8.61
N ASN A 233 9.34 5.91 -8.88
CA ASN A 233 8.92 5.44 -10.19
C ASN A 233 7.43 5.72 -10.40
N ILE A 234 7.17 6.70 -11.24
CA ILE A 234 5.83 7.10 -11.65
C ILE A 234 5.36 6.37 -12.90
N ARG A 235 6.22 5.58 -13.58
CA ARG A 235 5.89 4.89 -14.84
C ARG A 235 4.47 4.31 -14.82
N GLN A 236 3.74 4.56 -15.91
CA GLN A 236 2.39 4.06 -16.10
C GLN A 236 2.28 2.60 -15.66
N PRO A 237 1.39 2.28 -14.69
CA PRO A 237 1.13 0.91 -14.30
C PRO A 237 0.72 0.07 -15.50
N GLY A 238 1.09 -1.21 -15.53
CA GLY A 238 0.66 -2.11 -16.60
C GLY A 238 -0.51 -2.97 -16.17
N LEU A 239 -1.33 -3.40 -17.11
CA LEU A 239 -2.32 -4.45 -16.89
C LEU A 239 -1.67 -5.81 -17.15
N TYR A 240 -1.76 -6.72 -16.18
CA TYR A 240 -1.20 -8.06 -16.30
C TYR A 240 -2.23 -9.10 -15.89
N HIS A 241 -2.12 -10.30 -16.45
CA HIS A 241 -2.70 -11.46 -15.81
C HIS A 241 -1.85 -11.81 -14.59
N VAL A 242 -2.45 -11.95 -13.42
CA VAL A 242 -1.74 -12.20 -12.17
C VAL A 242 -2.37 -13.34 -11.40
N ASN A 243 -1.56 -14.02 -10.60
CA ASN A 243 -2.02 -14.87 -9.52
C ASN A 243 -1.68 -14.20 -8.19
N MET A 244 -2.65 -14.18 -7.27
CA MET A 244 -2.47 -13.69 -5.91
C MET A 244 -2.75 -14.82 -4.94
N SER A 245 -1.96 -14.93 -3.88
CA SER A 245 -2.13 -15.99 -2.88
C SER A 245 -1.79 -15.54 -1.47
N GLY A 246 -2.54 -16.06 -0.49
CA GLY A 246 -2.29 -15.85 0.93
C GLY A 246 -3.45 -16.31 1.79
N LYS A 247 -3.57 -15.78 3.02
CA LYS A 247 -4.58 -16.21 3.99
C LYS A 247 -5.66 -15.14 4.15
N ALA A 248 -6.88 -15.54 4.48
CA ALA A 248 -7.88 -14.59 4.91
C ALA A 248 -7.49 -13.91 6.23
N ILE A 249 -7.92 -12.67 6.39
CA ILE A 249 -7.72 -11.85 7.60
C ILE A 249 -9.08 -11.43 8.17
N THR A 250 -9.12 -11.05 9.44
CA THR A 250 -10.38 -10.71 10.11
C THR A 250 -10.89 -9.31 9.76
N GLN A 251 -9.98 -8.36 9.53
CA GLN A 251 -10.27 -6.96 9.19
C GLN A 251 -9.04 -6.34 8.54
N GLU A 252 -9.22 -5.26 7.77
CA GLU A 252 -8.08 -4.45 7.30
C GLU A 252 -7.47 -3.63 8.45
N THR A 253 -6.26 -3.13 8.23
CA THR A 253 -5.56 -2.32 9.22
C THR A 253 -6.38 -1.08 9.58
N VAL A 254 -6.54 -0.83 10.88
CA VAL A 254 -7.31 0.32 11.38
C VAL A 254 -6.36 1.45 11.76
N TRP A 255 -6.70 2.67 11.35
CA TRP A 255 -5.97 3.86 11.76
C TRP A 255 -5.98 4.01 13.28
N ASN A 256 -4.81 4.22 13.87
CA ASN A 256 -4.64 4.59 15.26
C ASN A 256 -3.67 5.77 15.36
N GLU A 257 -4.18 6.93 15.78
CA GLU A 257 -3.37 8.15 15.93
C GLU A 257 -2.22 8.01 16.93
N ASN A 258 -2.30 7.04 17.85
CA ASN A 258 -1.28 6.78 18.85
C ASN A 258 -0.26 5.70 18.43
N SER A 259 -0.50 5.00 17.31
CA SER A 259 0.41 3.96 16.83
C SER A 259 0.22 3.68 15.34
N THR A 260 1.29 3.85 14.57
CA THR A 260 1.36 3.54 13.14
C THR A 260 1.87 2.12 12.86
N GLU A 261 2.21 1.34 13.89
CA GLU A 261 2.97 0.07 13.77
C GLU A 261 2.36 -0.91 12.77
N ALA A 262 1.05 -1.15 12.85
CA ALA A 262 0.36 -2.07 11.94
C ALA A 262 0.37 -1.57 10.48
N ILE A 263 0.29 -0.25 10.27
CA ILE A 263 0.32 0.38 8.94
C ILE A 263 1.73 0.27 8.35
N LEU A 264 2.74 0.55 9.16
CA LEU A 264 4.14 0.43 8.76
C LEU A 264 4.48 -1.01 8.41
N LEU A 265 4.03 -1.97 9.24
CA LEU A 265 4.19 -3.39 8.97
C LEU A 265 3.53 -3.78 7.64
N GLN A 266 2.26 -3.40 7.42
CA GLN A 266 1.56 -3.67 6.15
C GLN A 266 2.36 -3.15 4.94
N LEU A 267 2.94 -1.94 5.04
CA LEU A 267 3.77 -1.32 4.01
C LEU A 267 5.18 -1.91 3.89
N GLY A 268 5.54 -2.86 4.76
CA GLY A 268 6.80 -3.59 4.71
C GLY A 268 7.94 -2.88 5.42
N ILE A 269 7.64 -2.17 6.52
CA ILE A 269 8.60 -1.60 7.46
C ILE A 269 8.55 -2.41 8.76
N GLY A 270 9.71 -2.72 9.34
CA GLY A 270 9.84 -3.50 10.59
C GLY A 270 10.37 -4.93 10.39
N SER A 271 10.47 -5.68 11.49
CA SER A 271 11.21 -6.96 11.54
C SER A 271 10.66 -8.06 10.62
N ASN A 272 9.36 -8.03 10.32
CA ASN A 272 8.68 -9.00 9.44
C ASN A 272 8.31 -8.39 8.07
N ALA A 273 9.00 -7.34 7.65
CA ALA A 273 8.77 -6.61 6.39
C ALA A 273 8.74 -7.48 5.12
N ARG A 274 9.35 -8.66 5.13
CA ARG A 274 9.40 -9.58 3.99
C ARG A 274 8.35 -10.68 4.02
N ASP A 275 7.68 -10.92 5.15
CA ASP A 275 6.68 -11.96 5.27
C ASP A 275 5.28 -11.40 4.96
N GLU A 276 4.72 -11.76 3.80
CA GLU A 276 3.42 -11.25 3.36
C GLU A 276 2.30 -11.61 4.34
N GLY A 277 2.39 -12.77 4.99
CA GLY A 277 1.42 -13.25 5.97
C GLY A 277 1.35 -12.35 7.22
N SER A 278 2.50 -12.03 7.80
CA SER A 278 2.62 -11.13 8.97
C SER A 278 2.18 -9.71 8.64
N ARG A 279 2.29 -9.31 7.37
CA ARG A 279 1.87 -8.01 6.87
C ARG A 279 0.40 -7.96 6.48
N GLU A 280 -0.31 -9.08 6.61
CA GLU A 280 -1.72 -9.22 6.25
C GLU A 280 -2.02 -8.89 4.78
N ILE A 281 -1.02 -8.97 3.89
CA ILE A 281 -1.16 -8.78 2.45
C ILE A 281 -1.21 -10.14 1.72
N LEU A 282 -1.33 -10.14 0.39
CA LEU A 282 -1.15 -11.36 -0.42
C LEU A 282 0.15 -11.26 -1.23
N LYS A 283 0.71 -12.43 -1.53
CA LYS A 283 1.81 -12.57 -2.48
C LYS A 283 1.28 -12.33 -3.90
N LEU A 284 2.02 -11.56 -4.69
CA LEU A 284 1.76 -11.32 -6.11
C LEU A 284 2.68 -12.18 -6.99
N GLU A 285 2.09 -12.84 -7.98
CA GLU A 285 2.80 -13.48 -9.09
C GLU A 285 2.33 -12.85 -10.40
N ILE A 286 3.27 -12.19 -11.09
CA ILE A 286 3.00 -11.42 -12.30
C ILE A 286 3.15 -12.35 -13.50
N GLY A 287 2.08 -12.49 -14.28
CA GLY A 287 2.04 -13.25 -15.53
C GLY A 287 2.18 -12.36 -16.76
N SER A 288 1.45 -12.71 -17.82
CA SER A 288 1.53 -12.02 -19.11
C SER A 288 0.98 -10.59 -19.08
N PHE A 289 1.65 -9.67 -19.77
CA PHE A 289 1.13 -8.33 -20.04
C PHE A 289 -0.15 -8.40 -20.89
N MET A 290 -1.08 -7.48 -20.61
CA MET A 290 -2.34 -7.32 -21.31
C MET A 290 -2.38 -5.95 -21.97
N ASP A 291 -2.35 -5.92 -23.29
CA ASP A 291 -2.35 -4.68 -24.09
C ASP A 291 -3.71 -3.96 -24.01
N ARG A 292 -3.86 -3.11 -22.98
CA ARG A 292 -5.03 -2.31 -22.66
C ARG A 292 -4.58 -0.97 -22.10
N ASP A 293 -5.27 0.10 -22.49
CA ASP A 293 -4.97 1.41 -21.95
C ASP A 293 -5.46 1.55 -20.49
N VAL A 294 -4.54 1.88 -19.59
CA VAL A 294 -4.77 2.14 -18.17
C VAL A 294 -4.32 3.56 -17.76
N SER A 295 -4.18 4.46 -18.74
CA SER A 295 -3.68 5.84 -18.60
C SER A 295 -4.43 6.67 -17.56
N VAL A 296 -5.66 6.31 -17.24
CA VAL A 296 -6.49 7.06 -16.29
C VAL A 296 -6.22 6.77 -14.83
N LEU A 297 -5.56 5.67 -14.49
CA LEU A 297 -5.00 5.56 -13.15
C LEU A 297 -3.70 6.37 -13.02
N TYR A 298 -2.97 6.48 -14.13
CA TYR A 298 -1.69 7.17 -14.17
C TYR A 298 -1.86 8.69 -14.00
N ARG A 299 -2.78 9.31 -14.74
CA ARG A 299 -2.89 10.78 -14.77
C ARG A 299 -3.28 11.41 -13.42
N PRO A 300 -4.29 10.92 -12.67
CA PRO A 300 -4.63 11.46 -11.36
C PRO A 300 -3.51 11.27 -10.35
N PHE A 301 -2.89 10.08 -10.28
CA PHE A 301 -1.76 9.85 -9.39
C PHE A 301 -0.56 10.75 -9.74
N TYR A 302 -0.31 10.94 -11.04
CA TYR A 302 0.68 11.88 -11.54
C TYR A 302 0.33 13.32 -11.15
N ASP A 303 -0.92 13.75 -11.27
CA ASP A 303 -1.37 15.11 -10.89
C ASP A 303 -1.17 15.42 -9.40
N VAL A 304 -1.23 14.40 -8.51
CA VAL A 304 -0.87 14.55 -7.09
C VAL A 304 0.59 14.96 -6.94
N LEU A 305 1.47 14.48 -7.82
CA LEU A 305 2.89 14.81 -7.85
C LEU A 305 3.18 16.09 -8.65
N ASP A 306 2.37 16.43 -9.65
CA ASP A 306 2.73 17.40 -10.68
C ASP A 306 2.40 18.86 -10.35
N LYS A 307 1.54 19.11 -9.37
CA LYS A 307 1.09 20.47 -9.01
C LYS A 307 2.10 21.29 -8.21
N GLY A 308 3.41 21.05 -8.35
CA GLY A 308 4.48 21.80 -7.65
C GLY A 308 4.17 22.09 -6.21
N THR A 309 3.51 21.11 -5.61
CA THR A 309 3.02 21.19 -4.27
C THR A 309 4.23 20.93 -3.40
N MET A 310 4.54 21.90 -2.56
CA MET A 310 5.20 21.57 -1.31
C MET A 310 4.22 20.75 -0.49
N TRP A 311 4.67 19.59 -0.04
CA TRP A 311 3.98 18.87 1.01
C TRP A 311 4.74 19.15 2.29
N ASN A 312 4.16 19.99 3.12
CA ASN A 312 4.66 20.13 4.46
C ASN A 312 4.30 18.83 5.23
N MET A 313 5.32 18.12 5.71
CA MET A 313 5.16 16.91 6.52
C MET A 313 4.92 17.22 8.00
N LYS A 314 4.30 18.37 8.31
CA LYS A 314 4.06 18.92 9.65
C LYS A 314 2.75 18.46 10.29
N LEU A 315 2.75 18.35 11.62
CA LEU A 315 1.55 18.15 12.42
C LEU A 315 0.83 19.51 12.64
N GLY A 316 -0.13 19.88 11.79
CA GLY A 316 -0.80 21.18 11.96
C GLY A 316 -1.77 21.58 10.85
N TRP A 317 -2.54 22.64 11.11
CA TRP A 317 -3.84 22.97 10.49
C TRP A 317 -3.97 22.68 8.99
N SER A 318 -4.82 21.69 8.67
CA SER A 318 -5.18 21.19 7.33
C SER A 318 -6.00 22.18 6.47
N GLN A 319 -5.85 23.49 6.70
CA GLN A 319 -6.66 24.52 6.03
C GLN A 319 -5.94 25.22 4.88
N LEU A 320 -4.60 25.13 4.82
CA LEU A 320 -3.83 25.71 3.73
C LEU A 320 -3.52 24.67 2.64
N PRO A 321 -3.48 25.07 1.36
CA PRO A 321 -3.28 24.15 0.24
C PRO A 321 -1.94 23.42 0.18
N GLU A 322 -1.06 23.54 1.17
CA GLU A 322 0.29 22.94 1.27
C GLU A 322 0.44 21.94 2.44
N TYR A 323 -0.60 21.75 3.26
CA TYR A 323 -0.56 20.97 4.50
C TYR A 323 -1.09 19.55 4.34
N THR A 324 -0.20 18.59 4.52
CA THR A 324 -0.53 17.17 4.35
C THR A 324 -1.43 16.71 5.51
N HIS A 325 -2.33 15.77 5.24
CA HIS A 325 -3.14 15.17 6.28
C HIS A 325 -2.26 14.51 7.35
N LEU A 326 -2.67 14.65 8.61
CA LEU A 326 -1.98 14.14 9.80
C LEU A 326 -1.49 12.68 9.64
N GLU A 327 -2.34 11.83 9.07
CA GLU A 327 -2.06 10.40 8.87
C GLU A 327 -0.86 10.14 7.96
N HIS A 328 -0.74 10.87 6.85
CA HIS A 328 0.43 10.74 5.96
C HIS A 328 1.71 11.23 6.64
N ASN A 329 1.61 12.29 7.46
CA ASN A 329 2.74 12.84 8.20
C ASN A 329 3.26 11.88 9.26
N LEU A 330 2.36 11.26 10.01
CA LEU A 330 2.72 10.26 11.02
C LEU A 330 3.36 9.03 10.37
N VAL A 331 2.80 8.53 9.26
CA VAL A 331 3.43 7.42 8.52
C VAL A 331 4.83 7.81 8.03
N PHE A 332 4.98 8.99 7.44
CA PHE A 332 6.28 9.45 6.93
C PHE A 332 7.32 9.60 8.06
N ARG A 333 6.96 10.33 9.12
CA ARG A 333 7.82 10.57 10.28
C ARG A 333 8.21 9.28 10.96
N ASP A 334 7.24 8.43 11.30
CA ASP A 334 7.50 7.23 12.08
C ASP A 334 8.36 6.22 11.30
N VAL A 335 8.28 6.19 9.95
CA VAL A 335 9.23 5.41 9.13
C VAL A 335 10.64 5.95 9.27
N ILE A 336 10.85 7.28 9.18
CA ILE A 336 12.17 7.89 9.33
C ILE A 336 12.72 7.63 10.72
N GLU A 337 11.92 7.82 11.77
CA GLU A 337 12.33 7.60 13.16
C GLU A 337 12.72 6.14 13.42
N GLN A 338 12.01 5.17 12.82
CA GLN A 338 12.28 3.74 13.01
C GLN A 338 13.43 3.21 12.15
N THR A 339 13.65 3.77 10.95
CA THR A 339 14.56 3.18 9.96
C THR A 339 15.74 4.06 9.58
N GLY A 340 15.64 5.37 9.76
CA GLY A 340 16.55 6.35 9.19
C GLY A 340 16.49 6.45 7.65
N ASP A 341 15.65 5.67 6.98
CA ASP A 341 15.64 5.54 5.52
C ASP A 341 14.50 6.35 4.88
N LEU A 342 14.90 7.47 4.27
CA LEU A 342 13.99 8.35 3.53
C LEU A 342 13.23 7.62 2.42
N VAL A 343 13.85 6.62 1.79
CA VAL A 343 13.29 5.97 0.61
C VAL A 343 12.06 5.14 0.95
N LEU A 344 12.05 4.56 2.16
CA LEU A 344 10.92 3.80 2.69
C LEU A 344 9.77 4.74 3.03
N ALA A 345 10.06 5.92 3.59
CA ALA A 345 9.03 6.91 3.94
C ALA A 345 8.33 7.46 2.69
N ILE A 346 9.10 7.78 1.64
CA ILE A 346 8.57 8.20 0.34
C ILE A 346 7.72 7.08 -0.30
N GLN A 347 8.23 5.86 -0.37
CA GLN A 347 7.48 4.74 -0.95
C GLN A 347 6.18 4.47 -0.18
N ALA A 348 6.20 4.57 1.16
CA ALA A 348 5.04 4.35 2.03
C ALA A 348 3.91 5.34 1.74
N VAL A 349 4.18 6.65 1.78
CA VAL A 349 3.19 7.70 1.53
C VAL A 349 2.65 7.61 0.11
N LEU A 350 3.52 7.48 -0.89
CA LEU A 350 3.10 7.43 -2.30
C LEU A 350 2.31 6.16 -2.64
N THR A 351 2.58 5.05 -1.96
CA THR A 351 1.73 3.85 -2.09
C THR A 351 0.34 4.09 -1.54
N ARG A 352 0.21 4.79 -0.41
CA ARG A 352 -1.10 5.10 0.18
C ARG A 352 -1.90 6.04 -0.71
N LEU A 353 -1.25 7.06 -1.31
CA LEU A 353 -1.88 7.95 -2.29
C LEU A 353 -2.28 7.22 -3.58
N PHE A 354 -1.48 6.24 -4.03
CA PHE A 354 -1.83 5.38 -5.15
C PHE A 354 -3.08 4.53 -4.84
N GLN A 355 -3.19 3.98 -3.63
CA GLN A 355 -4.37 3.25 -3.18
C GLN A 355 -5.62 4.12 -3.18
N MET A 356 -5.55 5.32 -2.59
CA MET A 356 -6.67 6.27 -2.57
C MET A 356 -7.16 6.57 -3.98
N THR A 357 -6.23 6.85 -4.90
CA THR A 357 -6.54 7.06 -6.32
C THR A 357 -7.19 5.84 -6.97
N TYR A 358 -6.65 4.64 -6.73
CA TYR A 358 -7.18 3.41 -7.31
C TYR A 358 -8.62 3.12 -6.92
N TYR A 359 -8.96 3.24 -5.63
CA TYR A 359 -10.30 2.90 -5.14
C TYR A 359 -11.33 4.00 -5.41
N TYR A 360 -10.90 5.25 -5.52
CA TYR A 360 -11.77 6.34 -5.98
C TYR A 360 -12.22 6.17 -7.42
N LEU A 361 -11.27 5.83 -8.31
CA LEU A 361 -11.56 5.64 -9.73
C LEU A 361 -12.24 4.30 -10.02
N MET A 362 -12.50 3.49 -9.00
CA MET A 362 -13.04 2.15 -9.17
C MET A 362 -14.43 2.11 -9.79
N ASP A 363 -15.24 3.15 -9.58
CA ASP A 363 -16.57 3.26 -10.19
C ASP A 363 -16.53 3.58 -11.69
N GLU A 364 -15.39 4.04 -12.21
CA GLU A 364 -15.18 4.29 -13.65
C GLU A 364 -14.83 3.00 -14.41
N TYR A 365 -14.70 1.86 -13.70
CA TYR A 365 -14.37 0.58 -14.30
C TYR A 365 -15.63 -0.09 -14.85
N ASN A 366 -15.75 -0.12 -16.18
CA ASN A 366 -16.97 -0.54 -16.89
C ASN A 366 -16.82 -1.84 -17.71
N VAL A 367 -15.70 -2.56 -17.62
CA VAL A 367 -15.51 -3.85 -18.29
C VAL A 367 -15.49 -4.99 -17.28
N ALA A 368 -16.30 -6.02 -17.55
CA ALA A 368 -16.34 -7.26 -16.79
C ALA A 368 -15.45 -8.33 -17.44
N VAL A 369 -14.50 -8.85 -16.67
CA VAL A 369 -13.66 -10.00 -17.07
C VAL A 369 -13.92 -11.17 -16.11
N LEU A 370 -13.86 -12.39 -16.65
CA LEU A 370 -13.97 -13.60 -15.85
C LEU A 370 -12.70 -13.81 -15.02
N ILE A 371 -12.90 -14.11 -13.74
CA ILE A 371 -11.83 -14.38 -12.78
C ILE A 371 -12.12 -15.63 -11.99
N ALA A 372 -11.07 -16.21 -11.43
CA ALA A 372 -11.17 -17.27 -10.44
C ALA A 372 -10.73 -16.70 -9.08
N THR A 373 -11.57 -16.85 -8.07
CA THR A 373 -11.25 -16.47 -6.69
C THR A 373 -11.58 -17.58 -5.71
N THR A 374 -10.85 -17.61 -4.60
CA THR A 374 -11.21 -18.39 -3.41
C THR A 374 -11.33 -17.43 -2.24
N HIS A 375 -12.45 -17.53 -1.52
CA HIS A 375 -12.70 -16.74 -0.31
C HIS A 375 -12.93 -17.67 0.88
N SER A 376 -12.41 -17.28 2.03
CA SER A 376 -12.72 -17.94 3.30
C SER A 376 -14.19 -17.70 3.68
N VAL A 377 -14.82 -18.73 4.25
CA VAL A 377 -16.18 -18.64 4.81
C VAL A 377 -16.18 -19.24 6.20
N THR A 378 -16.62 -18.46 7.18
CA THR A 378 -16.87 -18.96 8.54
C THR A 378 -18.29 -19.50 8.61
N MET A 379 -18.43 -20.76 9.02
CA MET A 379 -19.73 -21.39 9.25
C MET A 379 -19.79 -21.93 10.67
N LEU A 380 -20.93 -21.72 11.34
CA LEU A 380 -21.21 -22.39 12.61
C LEU A 380 -21.54 -23.86 12.30
N ILE A 381 -20.67 -24.76 12.76
CA ILE A 381 -20.99 -26.19 12.78
C ILE A 381 -21.87 -26.43 14.01
N PRO A 382 -23.03 -27.11 13.90
CA PRO A 382 -23.83 -27.46 15.06
C PRO A 382 -22.99 -28.25 16.07
N ALA A 383 -22.69 -27.64 17.22
CA ALA A 383 -22.12 -28.37 18.34
C ALA A 383 -23.26 -29.23 18.92
N VAL A 384 -23.13 -30.55 18.82
CA VAL A 384 -23.94 -31.45 19.65
C VAL A 384 -23.47 -31.21 21.09
N ALA A 385 -24.11 -30.26 21.76
CA ALA A 385 -23.94 -30.09 23.19
C ALA A 385 -24.24 -31.45 23.84
N HIS A 386 -23.26 -31.98 24.56
CA HIS A 386 -23.51 -33.05 25.52
C HIS A 386 -24.59 -32.58 26.48
N ALA A 387 -25.83 -32.95 26.18
CA ALA A 387 -26.94 -32.86 27.11
C ALA A 387 -26.73 -33.95 28.17
N GLY A 388 -25.89 -33.64 29.16
CA GLY A 388 -26.10 -34.18 30.49
C GLY A 388 -27.54 -33.82 30.89
N SER A 389 -28.33 -34.84 31.26
CA SER A 389 -29.73 -34.78 31.70
C SER A 389 -30.81 -34.99 30.61
N LYS A 390 -31.02 -36.26 30.23
CA LYS A 390 -32.29 -37.02 30.41
C LYS A 390 -32.32 -38.27 29.51
N ASN A 391 -32.03 -39.42 30.10
CA ASN A 391 -31.81 -40.72 29.46
C ASN A 391 -33.10 -41.44 28.95
N LYS A 392 -34.17 -40.71 28.62
CA LYS A 392 -35.43 -41.30 28.11
C LYS A 392 -35.83 -40.80 26.74
N ASP A 393 -35.44 -39.58 26.36
CA ASP A 393 -35.82 -38.99 25.07
C ASP A 393 -34.84 -39.41 23.95
N PHE A 394 -33.61 -39.81 24.30
CA PHE A 394 -32.59 -40.24 23.32
C PHE A 394 -32.96 -41.54 22.59
N LYS A 395 -33.54 -42.54 23.28
CA LYS A 395 -33.95 -43.79 22.60
C LYS A 395 -35.07 -43.57 21.59
N ALA A 396 -35.93 -42.58 21.81
CA ALA A 396 -37.03 -42.27 20.88
C ALA A 396 -36.52 -41.53 19.64
N ALA A 397 -35.59 -40.58 19.80
CA ALA A 397 -35.00 -39.82 18.69
C ALA A 397 -34.10 -40.69 17.80
N ASP A 398 -33.29 -41.57 18.39
CA ASP A 398 -32.40 -42.48 17.64
C ASP A 398 -33.22 -43.48 16.80
N THR A 399 -34.32 -44.00 17.37
CA THR A 399 -35.25 -44.90 16.65
C THR A 399 -36.01 -44.19 15.52
N ALA A 400 -36.28 -42.88 15.65
CA ALA A 400 -36.94 -42.09 14.62
C ALA A 400 -36.01 -41.78 13.45
N LEU A 401 -34.75 -41.43 13.75
CA LEU A 401 -33.72 -41.18 12.74
C LEU A 401 -33.37 -42.46 11.96
N ASP A 402 -33.28 -43.60 12.65
CA ASP A 402 -33.06 -44.90 12.02
C ASP A 402 -34.17 -45.27 11.03
N LYS A 403 -35.43 -44.95 11.35
CA LYS A 403 -36.57 -45.19 10.44
C LYS A 403 -36.56 -44.30 9.19
N GLU A 404 -36.17 -43.03 9.33
CA GLU A 404 -36.04 -42.13 8.17
C GLU A 404 -34.88 -42.53 7.26
N VAL A 405 -33.75 -42.93 7.84
CA VAL A 405 -32.59 -43.41 7.09
C VAL A 405 -32.91 -44.75 6.40
N GLU A 406 -33.64 -45.65 7.04
CA GLU A 406 -34.12 -46.90 6.41
C GLU A 406 -35.13 -46.61 5.28
N SER A 407 -36.05 -45.66 5.47
CA SER A 407 -36.99 -45.25 4.42
C SER A 407 -36.29 -44.64 3.21
N TRP A 408 -35.30 -43.77 3.44
CA TRP A 408 -34.53 -43.13 2.37
C TRP A 408 -33.63 -44.13 1.62
N THR A 409 -32.98 -45.04 2.33
CA THR A 409 -32.10 -46.05 1.71
C THR A 409 -32.87 -47.08 0.90
N ASN A 410 -34.07 -47.47 1.36
CA ASN A 410 -34.98 -48.33 0.59
C ASN A 410 -35.51 -47.61 -0.67
N ALA A 411 -35.82 -46.32 -0.58
CA ALA A 411 -36.27 -45.53 -1.72
C ALA A 411 -35.17 -45.29 -2.78
N THR A 412 -33.90 -45.32 -2.38
CA THR A 412 -32.75 -45.02 -3.25
C THR A 412 -31.94 -46.23 -3.69
N GLY A 413 -32.25 -47.44 -3.15
CA GLY A 413 -31.53 -48.68 -3.46
C GLY A 413 -30.09 -48.72 -2.92
N ARG A 414 -29.77 -47.91 -1.90
CA ARG A 414 -28.42 -47.76 -1.32
C ARG A 414 -28.27 -48.42 0.06
N ASP A 415 -29.13 -49.39 0.36
CA ASP A 415 -29.16 -50.16 1.60
C ASP A 415 -27.82 -50.86 1.95
N ARG A 416 -26.98 -51.13 0.94
CA ARG A 416 -25.67 -51.80 1.11
C ARG A 416 -24.52 -50.88 1.53
N GLU A 417 -24.74 -49.57 1.61
CA GLU A 417 -23.70 -48.56 1.88
C GLU A 417 -23.80 -47.97 3.30
N ILE A 418 -24.61 -48.57 4.18
CA ILE A 418 -24.78 -48.08 5.54
C ILE A 418 -23.59 -48.50 6.41
N PHE A 419 -22.88 -47.51 6.94
CA PHE A 419 -21.84 -47.69 7.94
C PHE A 419 -22.34 -47.15 9.29
N ILE A 420 -22.20 -47.96 10.33
CA ILE A 420 -22.54 -47.60 11.69
C ILE A 420 -21.24 -47.29 12.43
N LEU A 421 -21.21 -46.11 13.06
CA LEU A 421 -20.20 -45.74 14.04
C LEU A 421 -20.67 -46.26 15.40
N SER A 422 -19.85 -47.11 16.02
CA SER A 422 -20.09 -47.59 17.39
C SER A 422 -18.92 -47.21 18.27
N CYS A 423 -19.20 -46.71 19.48
CA CYS A 423 -18.17 -46.52 20.48
C CYS A 423 -17.81 -47.86 21.10
N THR A 424 -16.51 -48.07 21.27
CA THR A 424 -16.00 -49.17 22.10
C THR A 424 -16.39 -48.92 23.56
N THR A 425 -16.53 -49.99 24.35
CA THR A 425 -17.05 -49.96 25.74
C THR A 425 -16.22 -49.10 26.70
N ASP A 426 -15.00 -48.80 26.30
CA ASP A 426 -13.99 -47.97 26.94
C ASP A 426 -14.03 -46.50 26.49
N GLY A 427 -14.96 -46.10 25.61
CA GLY A 427 -15.27 -44.70 25.29
C GLY A 427 -14.25 -43.97 24.42
N ASP A 428 -13.00 -44.44 24.37
CA ASP A 428 -11.89 -43.72 23.75
C ASP A 428 -11.67 -44.03 22.26
N LYS A 429 -12.41 -44.98 21.68
CA LYS A 429 -12.30 -45.32 20.25
C LYS A 429 -13.66 -45.50 19.58
N VAL A 430 -13.82 -44.85 18.42
CA VAL A 430 -14.96 -45.01 17.53
C VAL A 430 -14.63 -46.02 16.45
N LYS A 431 -15.47 -47.06 16.31
CA LYS A 431 -15.34 -48.10 15.29
C LYS A 431 -16.37 -47.90 14.20
N LEU A 432 -15.90 -47.71 12.98
CA LEU A 432 -16.71 -47.73 11.77
C LEU A 432 -16.93 -49.19 11.34
N SER A 433 -18.18 -49.62 11.23
CA SER A 433 -18.53 -50.97 10.79
C SER A 433 -19.62 -50.92 9.72
N ARG A 434 -19.47 -51.71 8.65
CA ARG A 434 -20.48 -51.82 7.61
C ARG A 434 -21.62 -52.72 8.10
N LYS A 435 -22.87 -52.23 8.05
CA LYS A 435 -24.05 -53.02 8.43
C LYS A 435 -24.32 -54.05 7.33
N ASN A 436 -23.76 -55.25 7.45
CA ASN A 436 -24.09 -56.35 6.54
C ASN A 436 -25.44 -56.96 6.92
N ARG A 437 -26.34 -57.08 5.95
CA ARG A 437 -27.63 -57.75 6.08
C ARG A 437 -27.42 -59.16 6.63
N ARG A 438 -27.89 -59.44 7.86
CA ARG A 438 -28.15 -60.82 8.27
C ARG A 438 -29.29 -61.33 7.39
N THR A 439 -29.02 -62.37 6.63
CA THR A 439 -30.02 -63.26 6.05
C THR A 439 -30.83 -63.88 7.18
N MET A 440 -32.14 -63.65 7.15
CA MET A 440 -33.21 -64.53 7.62
C MET A 440 -34.22 -64.49 6.46
N GLU A 441 -34.13 -65.34 5.44
CA GLU A 441 -34.59 -66.74 5.47
C GLU A 441 -34.71 -67.35 6.86
N GLU A 442 -35.92 -67.28 7.41
CA GLU A 442 -36.45 -68.37 8.23
C GLU A 442 -37.99 -68.37 8.11
N ASN A 443 -38.46 -69.30 7.28
CA ASN A 443 -39.61 -70.18 7.51
C ASN A 443 -40.80 -69.64 8.33
N LEU A 444 -41.95 -69.56 7.63
CA LEU A 444 -43.27 -69.94 8.14
C LEU A 444 -43.19 -71.20 9.04
N PRO A 445 -43.97 -71.28 10.14
CA PRO A 445 -45.45 -71.20 10.10
C PRO A 445 -46.06 -69.94 10.72
#